data_AF-A0A7K2C4R6-F1
#
_entry.id   AF-A0A7K2C4R6-F1
#
_cell.length_a   1.000
_cell.length_b   1.000
_cell.length_c   1.000
_cell.angle_alpha   90.00
_cell.angle_beta   90.00
_cell.angle_gamma   90.00
#
_symmetry.space_group_name_H-M   'P 1'
#
loop_
_entity.id
_entity.type
_entity.pdbx_description
1 polymer ?
#
loop_
_entity_poly.entity_id
_entity_poly.type
_entity_poly.pdbx_seq_one_letter_code
_entity_poly.pdbx_strand_id
1 'polypeptide(L)'
;MISVVYLILLALPAPAQPGECTDDYYAIDLIPTRRVPAAFQAEGSVRLNFVPSPFGVAVDPSGSYRYNLDVQVNRLGLVPEHEYTVWLSTPNLKEVVRLGPLSREGHIAGSVSWNKFLVIITLEPEGSAPVRWTGPVVMRGLSRSGLMHTMAGHGPFEQEPCTVYGYY
;
A
#
# COMPACT_ATOMS: atom_id res chain seq x y z
N MET A 1 -56.99 20.08 -25.61
CA MET A 1 -55.62 20.32 -25.10
C MET A 1 -55.21 19.08 -24.33
N ILE A 2 -54.30 18.25 -24.86
CA ILE A 2 -53.91 16.97 -24.28
C ILE A 2 -52.68 17.24 -23.39
N SER A 3 -52.83 16.98 -22.09
CA SER A 3 -51.77 17.14 -21.09
C SER A 3 -50.87 15.91 -21.12
N VAL A 4 -49.60 16.08 -21.47
CA VAL A 4 -48.59 15.01 -21.48
C VAL A 4 -47.91 14.99 -20.12
N VAL A 5 -48.07 13.90 -19.37
CA VAL A 5 -47.39 13.66 -18.09
C VAL A 5 -46.02 13.05 -18.39
N TYR A 6 -44.96 13.76 -18.03
CA TYR A 6 -43.57 13.28 -18.12
C TYR A 6 -43.26 12.39 -16.91
N LEU A 7 -43.02 11.10 -17.14
CA LEU A 7 -42.54 10.19 -16.11
C LEU A 7 -41.01 10.30 -16.04
N ILE A 8 -40.48 10.94 -15.00
CA ILE A 8 -39.03 11.00 -14.75
C ILE A 8 -38.62 9.70 -14.06
N LEU A 9 -37.97 8.81 -14.81
CA LEU A 9 -37.30 7.64 -14.25
C LEU A 9 -36.01 8.11 -13.56
N LEU A 10 -36.00 8.10 -12.22
CA LEU A 10 -34.76 8.28 -11.45
C LEU A 10 -33.92 7.01 -11.58
N ALA A 11 -32.85 7.06 -12.38
CA ALA A 11 -31.86 5.99 -12.42
C ALA A 11 -31.12 5.96 -11.08
N LEU A 12 -31.29 4.88 -10.32
CA LEU A 12 -30.45 4.60 -9.16
C LEU A 12 -29.01 4.37 -9.64
N PRO A 13 -27.97 4.91 -8.95
CA PRO A 13 -26.60 4.60 -9.29
C PRO A 13 -26.38 3.09 -9.16
N ALA A 14 -25.80 2.48 -10.18
CA ALA A 14 -25.41 1.07 -10.15
C ALA A 14 -24.48 0.82 -8.95
N PRO A 15 -24.59 -0.31 -8.25
CA PRO A 15 -23.64 -0.67 -7.22
C PRO A 15 -22.24 -0.69 -7.82
N ALA A 16 -21.27 -0.11 -7.11
CA ALA A 16 -19.86 -0.16 -7.51
C ALA A 16 -19.48 -1.63 -7.72
N GLN A 17 -19.04 -1.97 -8.93
CA GLN A 17 -18.54 -3.31 -9.21
C GLN A 17 -17.30 -3.55 -8.33
N PRO A 18 -17.14 -4.74 -7.71
CA PRO A 18 -15.87 -5.11 -7.10
C PRO A 18 -14.77 -4.89 -8.14
N GLY A 19 -13.73 -4.16 -7.77
CA GLY A 19 -12.58 -3.98 -8.66
C GLY A 19 -12.06 -5.34 -9.12
N GLU A 20 -11.76 -5.47 -10.41
CA GLU A 20 -11.09 -6.67 -10.93
C GLU A 20 -9.80 -6.90 -10.13
N CYS A 21 -9.62 -8.11 -9.58
CA CYS A 21 -8.40 -8.43 -8.84
C CYS A 21 -7.25 -8.48 -9.87
N THR A 22 -6.44 -7.42 -9.95
CA THR A 22 -5.33 -7.34 -10.91
C THR A 22 -4.23 -8.32 -10.49
N ASP A 23 -3.82 -9.19 -11.41
CA ASP A 23 -2.96 -10.35 -11.19
C ASP A 23 -1.45 -10.02 -11.10
N ASP A 24 -1.08 -8.99 -10.34
CA ASP A 24 0.32 -8.75 -10.00
C ASP A 24 0.63 -9.41 -8.64
N TYR A 25 1.01 -10.69 -8.71
CA TYR A 25 1.34 -11.51 -7.54
C TYR A 25 2.44 -10.89 -6.66
N TYR A 26 3.31 -10.07 -7.26
CA TYR A 26 4.41 -9.41 -6.57
C TYR A 26 4.12 -7.93 -6.27
N ALA A 27 2.86 -7.49 -6.40
CA ALA A 27 2.43 -6.17 -5.97
C ALA A 27 1.81 -6.19 -4.55
N ILE A 28 2.10 -5.11 -3.83
CA ILE A 28 1.45 -4.71 -2.58
C ILE A 28 0.60 -3.48 -2.88
N ASP A 29 -0.68 -3.53 -2.57
CA ASP A 29 -1.57 -2.38 -2.65
C ASP A 29 -1.32 -1.42 -1.47
N LEU A 30 -1.16 -0.13 -1.77
CA LEU A 30 -1.04 0.92 -0.77
C LEU A 30 -2.37 1.61 -0.56
N ILE A 31 -2.83 1.57 0.67
CA ILE A 31 -4.19 1.97 1.03
C ILE A 31 -4.12 3.31 1.75
N PRO A 32 -4.77 4.35 1.21
CA PRO A 32 -4.76 5.66 1.84
C PRO A 32 -5.52 5.64 3.17
N THR A 33 -5.04 6.43 4.13
CA THR A 33 -5.74 6.71 5.37
C THR A 33 -6.49 8.04 5.24
N ARG A 34 -7.59 8.19 5.98
CA ARG A 34 -8.34 9.46 6.02
C ARG A 34 -7.70 10.51 6.95
N ARG A 35 -6.45 10.32 7.40
CA ARG A 35 -5.79 11.24 8.35
C ARG A 35 -5.32 12.54 7.70
N VAL A 36 -5.05 12.52 6.40
CA VAL A 36 -4.56 13.70 5.66
C VAL A 36 -5.46 13.93 4.44
N PRO A 37 -6.20 15.06 4.37
CA PRO A 37 -7.07 15.36 3.24
C PRO A 37 -6.36 15.35 1.88
N ALA A 38 -5.10 15.78 1.82
CA ALA A 38 -4.34 15.78 0.56
C ALA A 38 -4.02 14.37 0.02
N ALA A 39 -4.22 13.30 0.81
CA ALA A 39 -3.84 11.94 0.46
C ALA A 39 -5.03 10.98 0.29
N PHE A 40 -6.28 11.42 0.47
CA PHE A 40 -7.43 10.49 0.46
C PHE A 40 -7.69 9.87 -0.92
N GLN A 41 -7.31 10.56 -2.00
CA GLN A 41 -7.40 10.07 -3.38
C GLN A 41 -6.10 9.42 -3.86
N ALA A 42 -5.10 9.28 -3.00
CA ALA A 42 -3.83 8.70 -3.40
C ALA A 42 -4.05 7.22 -3.76
N GLU A 43 -3.44 6.81 -4.87
CA GLU A 43 -3.35 5.43 -5.30
C GLU A 43 -1.89 5.04 -5.27
N GLY A 44 -1.57 3.88 -4.72
CA GLY A 44 -0.19 3.44 -4.69
C GLY A 44 -0.05 1.94 -4.74
N SER A 45 1.10 1.51 -5.21
CA SER A 45 1.50 0.12 -5.23
C SER A 45 2.99 -0.01 -4.96
N VAL A 46 3.40 -1.17 -4.46
CA VAL A 46 4.80 -1.55 -4.36
C VAL A 46 5.02 -2.83 -5.11
N ARG A 47 5.89 -2.82 -6.13
CA ARG A 47 6.30 -4.02 -6.84
C ARG A 47 7.55 -4.61 -6.24
N LEU A 48 7.52 -5.92 -6.01
CA LEU A 48 8.66 -6.69 -5.53
C LEU A 48 9.36 -7.35 -6.73
N ASN A 49 10.67 -7.17 -6.81
CA ASN A 49 11.52 -7.87 -7.77
C ASN A 49 12.58 -8.68 -7.00
N PHE A 50 12.85 -9.90 -7.45
CA PHE A 50 13.97 -10.64 -6.87
C PHE A 50 15.29 -9.95 -7.19
N VAL A 51 16.15 -9.84 -6.19
CA VAL A 51 17.53 -9.37 -6.42
C VAL A 51 18.25 -10.43 -7.28
N PRO A 52 18.82 -10.04 -8.43
CA PRO A 52 19.52 -10.98 -9.30
C PRO A 52 20.64 -11.73 -8.57
N SER A 53 20.75 -13.03 -8.86
CA SER A 53 21.70 -13.94 -8.24
C SER A 53 22.05 -15.08 -9.20
N PRO A 54 23.27 -15.64 -9.17
CA PRO A 54 23.63 -16.83 -9.94
C PRO A 54 22.72 -18.04 -9.69
N PHE A 55 22.02 -18.06 -8.55
CA PHE A 55 21.12 -19.13 -8.12
C PHE A 55 19.64 -18.78 -8.29
N GLY A 56 19.31 -17.71 -9.02
CA GLY A 56 17.93 -17.25 -9.26
C GLY A 56 17.31 -16.48 -8.09
N VAL A 57 17.78 -16.69 -6.86
CA VAL A 57 17.36 -15.96 -5.66
C VAL A 57 18.57 -15.45 -4.89
N ALA A 58 18.46 -14.25 -4.33
CA ALA A 58 19.44 -13.73 -3.39
C ALA A 58 18.93 -13.87 -1.96
N VAL A 59 19.83 -14.28 -1.06
CA VAL A 59 19.58 -14.33 0.38
C VAL A 59 20.56 -13.44 1.12
N ASP A 60 20.15 -12.94 2.27
CA ASP A 60 21.05 -12.30 3.23
C ASP A 60 21.81 -13.36 4.08
N PRO A 61 22.78 -12.96 4.92
CA PRO A 61 23.53 -13.91 5.76
C PRO A 61 22.67 -14.70 6.75
N SER A 62 21.44 -14.26 7.05
CA SER A 62 20.49 -14.99 7.90
C SER A 62 19.71 -16.07 7.15
N GLY A 63 19.86 -16.13 5.81
CA GLY A 63 19.10 -17.02 4.94
C GLY A 63 17.75 -16.45 4.50
N SER A 64 17.48 -15.16 4.75
CA SER A 64 16.23 -14.52 4.34
C SER A 64 16.33 -14.00 2.91
N TYR A 65 15.26 -14.18 2.12
CA TYR A 65 15.20 -13.68 0.74
C TYR A 65 15.35 -12.16 0.69
N ARG A 66 16.10 -11.67 -0.29
CA ARG A 66 16.22 -10.25 -0.60
C ARG A 66 15.37 -9.87 -1.80
N TYR A 67 14.59 -8.82 -1.62
CA TYR A 67 13.73 -8.24 -2.64
C TYR A 67 14.15 -6.79 -2.89
N ASN A 68 14.12 -6.38 -4.15
CA ASN A 68 14.05 -4.98 -4.53
C ASN A 68 12.59 -4.53 -4.49
N LEU A 69 12.36 -3.33 -3.99
CA LEU A 69 11.07 -2.67 -3.93
C LEU A 69 11.06 -1.51 -4.92
N ASP A 70 10.01 -1.43 -5.72
CA ASP A 70 9.69 -0.27 -6.55
C ASP A 70 8.35 0.29 -6.07
N VAL A 71 8.40 1.42 -5.39
CA VAL A 71 7.22 2.08 -4.80
C VAL A 71 6.76 3.18 -5.73
N GLN A 72 5.50 3.13 -6.13
CA GLN A 72 4.87 4.17 -6.94
C GLN A 72 3.60 4.63 -6.25
N VAL A 73 3.46 5.94 -6.10
CA VAL A 73 2.25 6.59 -5.59
C VAL A 73 1.84 7.71 -6.52
N ASN A 74 0.56 7.73 -6.88
CA ASN A 74 -0.05 8.72 -7.74
C ASN A 74 -1.08 9.54 -6.96
N ARG A 75 -1.36 10.74 -7.45
CA ARG A 75 -2.37 11.66 -6.89
C ARG A 75 -2.13 12.00 -5.41
N LEU A 76 -0.87 12.07 -4.98
CA LEU A 76 -0.49 12.69 -3.73
C LEU A 76 -0.52 14.21 -3.89
N GLY A 77 -1.33 14.90 -3.09
CA GLY A 77 -1.29 16.36 -3.02
C GLY A 77 0.02 16.84 -2.40
N LEU A 78 0.58 17.94 -2.91
CA LEU A 78 1.74 18.56 -2.28
C LEU A 78 1.32 19.25 -0.98
N VAL A 79 2.15 19.14 0.05
CA VAL A 79 1.99 19.87 1.31
C VAL A 79 3.27 20.69 1.54
N PRO A 80 3.19 22.03 1.67
CA PRO A 80 4.37 22.86 1.88
C PRO A 80 5.19 22.42 3.10
N GLU A 81 6.52 22.49 2.99
CA GLU A 81 7.47 22.15 4.06
C GLU A 81 7.41 20.69 4.55
N HIS A 82 6.75 19.81 3.79
CA HIS A 82 6.57 18.41 4.12
C HIS A 82 6.91 17.49 2.96
N GLU A 83 7.35 16.28 3.29
CA GLU A 83 7.67 15.21 2.35
C GLU A 83 6.99 13.90 2.73
N TYR A 84 6.61 13.12 1.71
CA TYR A 84 6.08 11.78 1.93
C TYR A 84 7.24 10.81 2.10
N THR A 85 7.43 10.27 3.30
CA THR A 85 8.50 9.31 3.60
C THR A 85 7.98 7.88 3.63
N VAL A 86 8.68 6.98 2.94
CA VAL A 86 8.40 5.54 2.95
C VAL A 86 9.23 4.85 4.04
N TRP A 87 8.54 3.97 4.77
CA TRP A 87 9.08 3.15 5.84
C TRP A 87 8.70 1.70 5.61
N LEU A 88 9.59 0.81 6.03
CA LEU A 88 9.37 -0.62 6.08
C LEU A 88 9.38 -1.06 7.54
N SER A 89 8.51 -2.00 7.90
CA SER A 89 8.46 -2.50 9.28
C SER A 89 8.08 -3.97 9.35
N THR A 90 8.56 -4.68 10.36
CA THR A 90 8.02 -5.99 10.70
C THR A 90 6.54 -5.86 11.12
N PRO A 91 5.70 -6.90 10.96
CA PRO A 91 4.28 -6.81 11.28
C PRO A 91 3.98 -6.46 12.76
N ASN A 92 4.90 -6.79 13.67
CA ASN A 92 4.81 -6.45 15.10
C ASN A 92 5.38 -5.06 15.44
N LEU A 93 5.78 -4.29 14.43
CA LEU A 93 6.30 -2.93 14.55
C LEU A 93 7.58 -2.78 15.39
N LYS A 94 8.26 -3.88 15.72
CA LYS A 94 9.50 -3.85 16.52
C LYS A 94 10.68 -3.33 15.72
N GLU A 95 10.81 -3.76 14.47
CA GLU A 95 11.84 -3.30 13.55
C GLU A 95 11.22 -2.35 12.54
N VAL A 96 11.87 -1.21 12.34
CA VAL A 96 11.47 -0.17 11.39
C VAL A 96 12.72 0.32 10.67
N VAL A 97 12.64 0.40 9.35
CA VAL A 97 13.69 0.96 8.49
C VAL A 97 13.08 2.08 7.65
N ARG A 98 13.75 3.23 7.62
CA ARG A 98 13.42 4.32 6.71
C ARG A 98 13.93 3.95 5.32
N LEU A 99 13.04 3.93 4.33
CA LEU A 99 13.46 3.79 2.94
C LEU A 99 13.88 5.15 2.37
N GLY A 100 13.10 6.21 2.66
CA GLY A 100 13.41 7.58 2.26
C GLY A 100 12.18 8.35 1.76
N PRO A 101 12.34 9.62 1.39
CA PRO A 101 11.27 10.41 0.80
C PRO A 101 10.94 9.96 -0.62
N LEU A 102 9.65 9.98 -0.98
CA LEU A 102 9.21 9.85 -2.36
C LEU A 102 9.78 11.00 -3.20
N SER A 103 10.11 10.71 -4.45
CA SER A 103 10.42 11.73 -5.44
C SER A 103 9.20 12.62 -5.71
N ARG A 104 9.40 13.70 -6.48
CA ARG A 104 8.29 14.59 -6.90
C ARG A 104 7.25 13.86 -7.75
N GLU A 105 7.67 12.79 -8.42
CA GLU A 105 6.83 11.90 -9.24
C GLU A 105 6.18 10.78 -8.41
N GLY A 106 6.36 10.79 -7.08
CA GLY A 106 5.79 9.79 -6.18
C GLY A 106 6.49 8.44 -6.23
N HIS A 107 7.77 8.40 -6.58
CA HIS A 107 8.55 7.18 -6.76
C HIS A 107 9.67 7.03 -5.72
N ILE A 108 9.94 5.81 -5.29
CA ILE A 108 11.22 5.44 -4.62
C ILE A 108 11.53 3.96 -4.85
N ALA A 109 12.80 3.64 -4.99
CA ALA A 109 13.29 2.27 -5.05
C ALA A 109 14.08 1.89 -3.78
N GLY A 110 14.05 0.61 -3.42
CA GLY A 110 14.64 0.10 -2.18
C GLY A 110 14.91 -1.38 -2.18
N SER A 111 15.31 -1.90 -1.02
CA SER A 111 15.41 -3.34 -0.80
C SER A 111 14.98 -3.74 0.61
N VAL A 112 14.52 -4.98 0.76
CA VAL A 112 14.11 -5.55 2.05
C VAL A 112 14.50 -7.03 2.11
N SER A 113 14.86 -7.49 3.31
CA SER A 113 15.21 -8.90 3.59
C SER A 113 14.21 -9.59 4.51
N TRP A 114 13.02 -9.02 4.70
CA TRP A 114 11.96 -9.63 5.51
C TRP A 114 10.97 -10.37 4.62
N ASN A 115 10.57 -11.56 5.07
CA ASN A 115 9.51 -12.30 4.40
C ASN A 115 8.16 -11.59 4.56
N LYS A 116 7.77 -11.23 5.79
CA LYS A 116 6.54 -10.50 6.10
C LYS A 116 6.89 -9.10 6.57
N PHE A 117 6.30 -8.07 5.97
CA PHE A 117 6.53 -6.69 6.34
C PHE A 117 5.37 -5.78 5.95
N LEU A 118 5.34 -4.60 6.57
CA LEU A 118 4.45 -3.50 6.28
C LEU A 118 5.22 -2.44 5.50
N VAL A 119 4.54 -1.84 4.52
CA VAL A 119 4.96 -0.58 3.91
C VAL A 119 4.12 0.53 4.52
N ILE A 120 4.75 1.57 5.02
CA ILE A 120 4.08 2.68 5.69
C ILE A 120 4.57 3.96 5.02
N ILE A 121 3.65 4.81 4.57
CA ILE A 121 3.98 6.13 4.05
C ILE A 121 3.47 7.16 5.04
N THR A 122 4.35 8.05 5.49
CA THR A 122 4.02 9.15 6.40
C THR A 122 4.29 10.51 5.77
N LEU A 123 3.63 11.53 6.28
CA LEU A 123 3.92 12.92 5.93
C LEU A 123 4.85 13.51 7.01
N GLU A 124 6.13 13.67 6.71
CA GLU A 124 7.13 14.20 7.65
C GLU A 124 7.53 15.64 7.28
N PRO A 125 8.10 16.43 8.20
CA PRO A 125 8.78 17.68 7.85
C PRO A 125 9.91 17.43 6.85
N GLU A 126 10.02 18.30 5.84
CA GLU A 126 11.07 18.22 4.82
C GLU A 126 12.47 18.28 5.47
N GLY A 127 13.37 17.40 5.02
CA GLY A 127 14.73 17.30 5.55
C GLY A 127 14.85 16.66 6.94
N SER A 128 13.74 16.20 7.54
CA SER A 128 13.81 15.42 8.77
C SER A 128 14.30 13.99 8.50
N ALA A 129 15.13 13.47 9.41
CA ALA A 129 15.66 12.10 9.33
C ALA A 129 15.48 11.36 10.67
N PRO A 130 14.23 11.23 11.18
CA PRO A 130 14.02 10.56 12.45
C PRO A 130 14.30 9.06 12.32
N VAL A 131 14.64 8.40 13.44
CA VAL A 131 14.85 6.93 13.48
C VAL A 131 13.52 6.17 13.31
N ARG A 132 12.39 6.84 13.56
CA ARG A 132 11.04 6.32 13.40
C ARG A 132 10.09 7.44 12.97
N TRP A 133 9.07 7.12 12.18
CA TRP A 133 8.11 8.12 11.73
C TRP A 133 7.43 8.83 12.91
N THR A 134 7.19 10.12 12.73
CA THR A 134 6.50 10.97 13.73
C THR A 134 5.26 11.61 13.14
N GLY A 135 5.26 11.79 11.82
CA GLY A 135 4.14 12.30 11.06
C GLY A 135 2.96 11.34 10.97
N PRO A 136 1.81 11.84 10.49
CA PRO A 136 0.64 11.00 10.27
C PRO A 136 0.93 9.95 9.19
N VAL A 137 0.50 8.72 9.43
CA VAL A 137 0.46 7.66 8.41
C VAL A 137 -0.58 8.04 7.37
N VAL A 138 -0.16 8.24 6.13
CA VAL A 138 -1.01 8.62 5.00
C VAL A 138 -1.38 7.43 4.13
N MET A 139 -0.52 6.42 4.04
CA MET A 139 -0.82 5.17 3.34
C MET A 139 -0.18 3.99 4.06
N ARG A 140 -0.75 2.81 3.87
CA ARG A 140 -0.17 1.56 4.37
C ARG A 140 -0.40 0.42 3.39
N GLY A 141 0.54 -0.51 3.32
CA GLY A 141 0.42 -1.76 2.59
C GLY A 141 0.97 -2.91 3.41
N LEU A 142 0.50 -4.12 3.12
CA LEU A 142 0.97 -5.36 3.74
C LEU A 142 1.52 -6.26 2.64
N SER A 143 2.74 -6.78 2.84
CA SER A 143 3.31 -7.81 1.95
C SER A 143 2.32 -8.96 1.75
N ARG A 144 2.25 -9.56 0.55
CA ARG A 144 1.33 -10.69 0.27
C ARG A 144 1.53 -11.88 1.21
N SER A 145 2.78 -12.21 1.56
CA SER A 145 3.12 -13.20 2.60
C SER A 145 2.59 -12.84 3.99
N GLY A 146 2.33 -11.55 4.23
CA GLY A 146 1.68 -11.03 5.42
C GLY A 146 0.21 -11.42 5.52
N LEU A 147 -0.47 -11.63 4.39
CA LEU A 147 -1.84 -12.17 4.33
C LEU A 147 -1.88 -13.66 4.69
N MET A 148 -0.74 -14.36 4.67
CA MET A 148 -0.67 -15.74 5.14
C MET A 148 -0.75 -15.75 6.67
N HIS A 149 -1.98 -15.89 7.17
CA HIS A 149 -2.28 -16.13 8.58
C HIS A 149 -2.53 -17.63 8.81
N THR A 150 -2.36 -18.08 10.06
CA THR A 150 -2.76 -19.44 10.42
C THR A 150 -4.28 -19.55 10.32
N MET A 151 -4.82 -20.67 9.82
CA MET A 151 -6.29 -20.89 9.78
C MET A 151 -6.93 -21.06 11.18
N ALA A 152 -6.20 -20.72 12.24
CA ALA A 152 -6.72 -20.71 13.60
C ALA A 152 -7.63 -19.48 13.79
N GLY A 153 -8.79 -19.46 13.12
CA GLY A 153 -9.76 -18.36 13.20
C GLY A 153 -10.77 -18.28 12.05
N HIS A 154 -10.55 -18.99 10.93
CA HIS A 154 -11.40 -18.94 9.73
C HIS A 154 -11.65 -20.35 9.17
N GLY A 155 -12.82 -20.56 8.56
CA GLY A 155 -13.14 -21.85 7.94
C GLY A 155 -12.25 -22.14 6.71
N PRO A 156 -11.94 -23.41 6.39
CA PRO A 156 -11.04 -23.79 5.28
C PRO A 156 -11.52 -23.36 3.88
N PHE A 157 -12.75 -22.84 3.77
CA PHE A 157 -13.38 -22.39 2.53
C PHE A 157 -14.01 -20.99 2.67
N GLU A 158 -13.71 -20.28 3.76
CA GLU A 158 -14.18 -18.91 3.90
C GLU A 158 -13.43 -18.06 2.86
N GLN A 159 -14.15 -17.65 1.82
CA GLN A 159 -13.62 -16.75 0.81
C GLN A 159 -13.31 -15.44 1.53
N GLU A 160 -12.03 -15.17 1.77
CA GLU A 160 -11.62 -13.80 2.01
C GLU A 160 -12.02 -13.03 0.73
N PRO A 161 -12.92 -12.04 0.81
CA PRO A 161 -13.10 -11.13 -0.31
C PRO A 161 -11.72 -10.58 -0.67
N CYS A 162 -11.50 -10.07 -1.90
CA CYS A 162 -10.33 -9.24 -2.26
C CYS A 162 -10.36 -7.94 -1.40
N THR A 163 -10.29 -8.10 -0.08
CA THR A 163 -10.39 -7.10 0.95
C THR A 163 -8.99 -6.57 1.04
N VAL A 164 -8.78 -5.53 0.27
CA VAL A 164 -7.76 -4.54 0.53
C VAL A 164 -7.59 -4.38 2.04
N TYR A 165 -6.37 -4.55 2.56
CA TYR A 165 -6.07 -4.43 4.00
C TYR A 165 -6.38 -3.00 4.49
N GLY A 166 -7.61 -2.78 4.96
CA GLY A 166 -8.19 -1.47 5.24
C GLY A 166 -9.42 -1.62 6.12
N TYR A 167 -9.38 -1.11 7.35
CA TYR A 167 -10.61 -0.89 8.09
C TYR A 167 -11.25 0.38 7.51
N TYR A 168 -12.45 0.26 6.95
CA TYR A 168 -13.21 1.36 6.35
C TYR A 168 -13.63 2.44 7.35
#